data_AF-A0A7C4HLZ0-F1
#
_entry.id   AF-A0A7C4HLZ0-F1
#
_cell.length_a   1.000
_cell.length_b   1.000
_cell.length_c   1.000
_cell.angle_alpha   90.00
_cell.angle_beta   90.00
_cell.angle_gamma   90.00
#
_symmetry.space_group_name_H-M   'P 1'
#
loop_
_entity.id
_entity.type
_entity.pdbx_description
1 polymer ?
#
loop_
_entity_poly.entity_id
_entity_poly.type
_entity_poly.pdbx_seq_one_letter_code
_entity_poly.pdbx_strand_id
1 'polypeptide(L)'
;MRLMVISDTHGHVKAAVRAWREYGPWDQVVHLGDSLGDAVALAADIRNDVLAIRGNNECPAAGSGDEIFFAADGVHFYATHGHLFDLNAWGGDFEARLHLLSERGRSGGAEVALFGHTHQPMVRVVDGVMLVNPGAMG
;
A
#
# COMPACT_ATOMS: atom_id res chain seq x y z
N MET A 1 11.61 5.74 12.54
CA MET A 1 11.41 5.76 11.07
C MET A 1 10.08 6.43 10.67
N ARG A 2 9.99 7.02 9.46
CA ARG A 2 8.79 7.59 8.83
C ARG A 2 8.57 7.03 7.43
N LEU A 3 7.50 6.27 7.24
CA LEU A 3 7.09 5.71 5.94
C LEU A 3 6.00 6.59 5.33
N MET A 4 6.13 6.92 4.04
CA MET A 4 5.03 7.49 3.26
C MET A 4 4.32 6.36 2.52
N VAL A 5 3.05 6.13 2.84
CA VAL A 5 2.22 5.11 2.20
C VAL A 5 1.14 5.79 1.36
N ILE A 6 1.08 5.45 0.08
CA ILE A 6 0.11 6.00 -0.88
C ILE A 6 -0.48 4.87 -1.74
N SER A 7 -1.63 5.11 -2.35
CA SER A 7 -2.32 4.16 -3.23
C SER A 7 -3.16 4.90 -4.26
N ASP A 8 -3.59 4.21 -5.32
CA ASP A 8 -4.65 4.65 -6.24
C ASP A 8 -4.41 6.07 -6.78
N THR A 9 -3.20 6.32 -7.28
CA THR A 9 -2.76 7.67 -7.66
C THR A 9 -3.45 8.19 -8.92
N HIS A 10 -3.74 7.35 -9.90
CA HIS A 10 -4.54 7.68 -11.09
C HIS A 10 -4.20 9.04 -11.75
N GLY A 11 -2.91 9.35 -11.90
CA GLY A 11 -2.39 10.58 -12.50
C GLY A 11 -2.02 11.69 -11.51
N HIS A 12 -2.28 11.52 -10.20
CA HIS A 12 -2.06 12.54 -9.17
C HIS A 12 -0.62 12.60 -8.63
N VAL A 13 0.38 12.29 -9.47
CA VAL A 13 1.82 12.29 -9.11
C VAL A 13 2.25 13.60 -8.45
N LYS A 14 1.79 14.74 -8.96
CA LYS A 14 2.13 16.07 -8.40
C LYS A 14 1.67 16.23 -6.94
N ALA A 15 0.52 15.65 -6.59
CA ALA A 15 0.02 15.69 -5.23
C ALA A 15 0.92 14.83 -4.32
N ALA A 16 1.34 13.64 -4.78
CA ALA A 16 2.28 12.80 -4.05
C ALA A 16 3.64 13.49 -3.87
N VAL A 17 4.19 14.12 -4.90
CA VAL A 17 5.45 14.90 -4.80
C VAL A 17 5.31 16.05 -3.81
N ARG A 18 4.17 16.75 -3.80
CA ARG A 18 3.91 17.82 -2.83
C ARG A 18 3.88 17.25 -1.41
N ALA A 19 3.13 16.18 -1.17
CA ALA A 19 3.05 15.54 0.14
C ALA A 19 4.43 15.07 0.63
N TRP A 20 5.24 14.49 -0.26
CA TRP A 20 6.62 14.11 0.05
C TRP A 20 7.44 15.30 0.56
N ARG A 21 7.39 16.44 -0.13
CA ARG A 21 8.16 17.65 0.21
C ARG A 21 7.64 18.36 1.46
N GLU A 22 6.33 18.43 1.64
CA GLU A 22 5.68 19.20 2.70
C GLU A 22 5.76 18.50 4.07
N TYR A 23 5.62 17.17 4.07
CA TYR A 23 5.53 16.38 5.30
C TYR A 23 6.78 15.57 5.62
N GLY A 24 7.86 15.71 4.84
CA GLY A 24 9.13 15.05 5.10
C GLY A 24 9.80 15.46 6.43
N PRO A 25 10.99 14.92 6.75
CA PRO A 25 11.71 13.87 6.02
C PRO A 25 11.01 12.51 6.13
N TRP A 26 11.29 11.66 5.16
CA TRP A 26 10.73 10.32 5.01
C TRP A 26 11.86 9.33 4.70
N ASP A 27 11.77 8.12 5.23
CA ASP A 27 12.80 7.09 5.05
C ASP A 27 12.52 6.20 3.83
N GLN A 28 11.25 5.99 3.48
CA GLN A 28 10.82 5.14 2.37
C GLN A 28 9.42 5.56 1.87
N VAL A 29 9.15 5.36 0.58
CA VAL A 29 7.80 5.43 0.00
C VAL A 29 7.31 4.04 -0.35
N VAL A 30 6.06 3.73 -0.02
CA VAL A 30 5.33 2.54 -0.46
C VAL A 30 4.11 2.97 -1.27
N HIS A 31 4.01 2.52 -2.51
CA HIS A 31 2.86 2.72 -3.39
C HIS A 31 2.08 1.43 -3.55
N LEU A 32 0.87 1.36 -3.01
CA LEU A 32 0.06 0.14 -2.90
C LEU A 32 -0.66 -0.26 -4.20
N GLY A 33 -0.18 0.17 -5.37
CA GLY A 33 -0.74 -0.16 -6.68
C GLY A 33 -1.81 0.79 -7.22
N ASP A 34 -2.38 0.37 -8.36
CA ASP A 34 -3.33 1.11 -9.20
C ASP A 34 -2.76 2.44 -9.76
N SER A 35 -1.47 2.42 -10.13
CA SER A 35 -0.80 3.22 -11.17
C SER A 35 0.75 3.07 -11.05
N LEU A 36 1.33 1.96 -11.50
CA LEU A 36 2.78 1.70 -11.46
C LEU A 36 3.59 2.77 -12.21
N GLY A 37 3.05 3.30 -13.31
CA GLY A 37 3.68 4.40 -14.06
C GLY A 37 3.84 5.66 -13.20
N ASP A 38 2.86 5.94 -12.33
CA ASP A 38 2.90 7.07 -11.40
C ASP A 38 3.93 6.84 -10.30
N ALA A 39 4.08 5.61 -9.80
CA ALA A 39 5.12 5.26 -8.85
C ALA A 39 6.53 5.47 -9.43
N VAL A 40 6.75 5.12 -10.70
CA VAL A 40 8.01 5.37 -11.41
C VAL A 40 8.26 6.87 -11.59
N ALA A 41 7.24 7.62 -12.02
CA ALA A 41 7.34 9.08 -12.18
C ALA A 41 7.64 9.77 -10.84
N LEU A 42 6.97 9.33 -9.77
CA LEU A 42 7.20 9.82 -8.42
C LEU A 42 8.64 9.58 -7.98
N ALA A 43 9.16 8.37 -8.13
CA ALA A 43 10.52 8.01 -7.77
C ALA A 43 11.55 8.91 -8.47
N ALA A 44 11.34 9.19 -9.77
CA ALA A 44 12.19 10.10 -10.54
C ALA A 44 12.14 11.54 -10.02
N ASP A 45 10.94 12.05 -9.68
CA ASP A 45 10.74 13.42 -9.22
C ASP A 45 11.30 13.67 -7.81
N ILE A 46 11.15 12.72 -6.90
CA ILE A 46 11.65 12.83 -5.52
C ILE A 46 13.10 12.37 -5.37
N ARG A 47 13.65 11.71 -6.40
CA ARG A 47 15.00 11.11 -6.42
C ARG A 47 15.22 10.14 -5.25
N ASN A 48 14.22 9.30 -5.00
CA ASN A 48 14.26 8.29 -3.95
C ASN A 48 13.51 7.03 -4.42
N ASP A 49 13.82 5.90 -3.79
CA ASP A 49 13.22 4.62 -4.12
C ASP A 49 11.76 4.56 -3.67
N VAL A 50 10.90 4.07 -4.56
CA VAL A 50 9.47 3.82 -4.30
C VAL A 50 9.23 2.32 -4.40
N LEU A 51 8.83 1.71 -3.28
CA LEU A 51 8.39 0.32 -3.27
C LEU A 51 6.96 0.25 -3.81
N ALA A 52 6.78 -0.29 -5.01
CA ALA A 52 5.49 -0.33 -5.67
C ALA A 52 4.91 -1.75 -5.72
N ILE A 53 3.64 -1.88 -5.33
CA ILE A 53 2.84 -3.10 -5.39
C ILE A 53 1.96 -3.02 -6.62
N ARG A 54 1.63 -4.16 -7.23
CA ARG A 54 0.71 -4.21 -8.37
C ARG A 54 -0.77 -4.13 -7.93
N GLY A 55 -1.53 -3.26 -8.57
CA GLY A 55 -2.98 -3.12 -8.44
C GLY A 55 -3.77 -3.97 -9.43
N ASN A 56 -5.11 -4.01 -9.28
CA ASN A 56 -5.96 -4.84 -10.13
C ASN A 56 -6.05 -4.31 -11.57
N ASN A 57 -5.83 -3.02 -11.77
CA ASN A 57 -5.93 -2.38 -13.09
C ASN A 57 -4.63 -2.50 -13.91
N GLU A 58 -3.67 -3.30 -13.45
CA GLU A 58 -2.31 -3.34 -14.01
C GLU A 58 -1.96 -4.71 -14.59
N CYS A 59 -1.45 -4.70 -15.82
CA CYS A 59 -0.91 -5.90 -16.44
C CYS A 59 0.33 -6.39 -15.67
N PRO A 60 0.48 -7.71 -15.46
CA PRO A 60 1.70 -8.27 -14.92
C PRO A 60 2.92 -7.83 -15.74
N ALA A 61 3.87 -7.17 -15.10
CA ALA A 61 5.16 -6.81 -15.69
C ALA A 61 6.29 -7.54 -14.96
N ALA A 62 7.44 -7.72 -15.61
CA ALA A 62 8.59 -8.29 -14.93
C ALA A 62 8.97 -7.42 -13.72
N GLY A 63 8.92 -8.00 -12.51
CA GLY A 63 9.23 -7.32 -11.26
C GLY A 63 8.05 -6.66 -10.52
N SER A 64 6.82 -6.70 -11.07
CA SER A 64 5.62 -6.23 -10.35
C SER A 64 5.05 -7.34 -9.47
N GLY A 65 5.31 -7.29 -8.17
CA GLY A 65 4.76 -8.24 -7.20
C GLY A 65 3.37 -7.83 -6.70
N ASP A 66 2.50 -8.82 -6.48
CA ASP A 66 1.15 -8.60 -5.91
C ASP A 66 1.16 -8.52 -4.37
N GLU A 67 2.23 -9.04 -3.79
CA GLU A 67 2.47 -9.15 -2.36
C GLU A 67 3.95 -8.88 -2.09
N ILE A 68 4.24 -8.10 -1.04
CA ILE A 68 5.61 -7.87 -0.57
C ILE A 68 5.63 -7.98 0.95
N PHE A 69 6.65 -8.66 1.45
CA PHE A 69 7.03 -8.62 2.87
C PHE A 69 8.34 -7.86 2.99
N PHE A 70 8.40 -6.90 3.91
CA PHE A 70 9.61 -6.13 4.16
C PHE A 70 9.72 -5.78 5.65
N ALA A 71 10.93 -5.47 6.09
CA ALA A 71 11.18 -5.03 7.46
C ALA A 71 11.79 -3.64 7.42
N ALA A 72 11.35 -2.78 8.33
CA ALA A 72 11.84 -1.42 8.41
C ALA A 72 11.84 -0.96 9.88
N ASP A 73 13.00 -0.53 10.38
CA ASP A 73 13.23 -0.17 11.80
C ASP A 73 12.80 -1.27 12.79
N GLY A 74 13.02 -2.54 12.43
CA GLY A 74 12.66 -3.71 13.23
C GLY A 74 11.19 -4.13 13.16
N VAL A 75 10.32 -3.36 12.51
CA VAL A 75 8.90 -3.69 12.31
C VAL A 75 8.72 -4.46 11.01
N HIS A 76 7.94 -5.54 11.05
CA HIS A 76 7.65 -6.37 9.88
C HIS A 76 6.34 -5.95 9.22
N PHE A 77 6.41 -5.69 7.91
CA PHE A 77 5.30 -5.25 7.09
C PHE A 77 4.93 -6.29 6.05
N TYR A 78 3.64 -6.40 5.81
CA TYR A 78 3.04 -7.04 4.64
C TYR A 78 2.35 -5.96 3.80
N ALA A 79 2.53 -5.97 2.49
CA ALA A 79 1.89 -5.03 1.59
C ALA A 79 1.27 -5.76 0.39
N THR A 80 0.04 -5.41 0.06
CA THR A 80 -0.70 -5.87 -1.13
C THR A 80 -1.62 -4.75 -1.61
N HIS A 81 -2.15 -4.81 -2.82
CA HIS A 81 -3.17 -3.84 -3.23
C HIS A 81 -4.53 -4.13 -2.57
N GLY A 82 -4.86 -5.41 -2.32
CA GLY A 82 -6.11 -5.82 -1.65
C GLY A 82 -7.11 -6.55 -2.55
N HIS A 83 -6.98 -6.42 -3.87
CA HIS A 83 -7.82 -7.15 -4.84
C HIS A 83 -7.70 -8.69 -4.72
N LEU A 84 -6.56 -9.20 -4.26
CA LEU A 84 -6.35 -10.62 -3.99
C LEU A 84 -7.27 -11.18 -2.88
N PHE A 85 -7.78 -10.30 -2.02
CA PHE A 85 -8.64 -10.65 -0.88
C PHE A 85 -10.11 -10.32 -1.14
N ASP A 86 -10.47 -9.88 -2.35
CA ASP A 86 -11.84 -9.49 -2.69
C ASP A 86 -12.37 -8.41 -1.72
N LEU A 87 -11.49 -7.46 -1.37
CA LEU A 87 -11.79 -6.37 -0.44
C LEU A 87 -12.67 -5.32 -1.12
N ASN A 88 -13.98 -5.46 -0.98
CA ASN A 88 -14.95 -4.51 -1.50
C ASN A 88 -15.58 -3.69 -0.37
N ALA A 89 -15.35 -2.38 -0.35
CA ALA A 89 -15.96 -1.48 0.63
C ALA A 89 -17.47 -1.28 0.44
N TRP A 90 -18.03 -1.70 -0.70
CA TRP A 90 -19.42 -1.45 -1.09
C TRP A 90 -20.31 -2.70 -1.03
N GLY A 91 -19.79 -3.83 -0.56
CA GLY A 91 -20.57 -5.05 -0.41
C GLY A 91 -19.72 -6.29 -0.08
N GLY A 92 -20.38 -7.41 0.18
CA GLY A 92 -19.71 -8.65 0.60
C GLY A 92 -19.38 -8.68 2.10
N ASP A 93 -18.70 -9.74 2.53
CA ASP A 93 -18.28 -9.92 3.93
C ASP A 93 -16.92 -9.25 4.18
N PHE A 94 -16.93 -7.91 4.13
CA PHE A 94 -15.72 -7.09 4.26
C PHE A 94 -14.93 -7.41 5.53
N GLU A 95 -15.63 -7.60 6.66
CA GLU A 95 -14.98 -7.98 7.93
C GLU A 95 -14.27 -9.33 7.81
N ALA A 96 -14.91 -10.37 7.23
CA ALA A 96 -14.22 -11.64 7.01
C ALA A 96 -13.01 -11.51 6.08
N ARG A 97 -13.06 -10.61 5.08
CA ARG A 97 -11.91 -10.34 4.21
C ARG A 97 -10.76 -9.66 4.95
N LEU A 98 -11.04 -8.77 5.90
CA LEU A 98 -10.01 -8.17 6.77
C LEU A 98 -9.32 -9.24 7.63
N HIS A 99 -10.06 -10.24 8.13
CA HIS A 99 -9.47 -11.37 8.84
C HIS A 99 -8.55 -12.21 7.94
N LEU A 100 -8.92 -12.45 6.67
CA LEU A 100 -8.04 -13.14 5.71
C LEU A 100 -6.76 -12.35 5.41
N LEU A 101 -6.88 -11.02 5.24
CA LEU A 101 -5.74 -10.13 5.05
C LEU A 101 -4.80 -10.16 6.26
N SER A 102 -5.37 -10.09 7.47
CA SER A 102 -4.62 -10.17 8.72
C SER A 102 -3.90 -11.51 8.86
N GLU A 103 -4.60 -12.63 8.61
CA GLU A 103 -4.02 -13.97 8.67
C GLU A 103 -2.83 -14.11 7.73
N ARG A 104 -2.94 -13.60 6.49
CA ARG A 104 -1.83 -13.62 5.54
C ARG A 104 -0.62 -12.86 6.08
N GLY A 105 -0.82 -11.63 6.54
CA GLY A 105 0.26 -10.81 7.12
C GLY A 105 0.90 -11.51 8.33
N ARG A 106 0.07 -11.98 9.27
CA ARG A 106 0.51 -12.66 10.49
C ARG A 106 1.29 -13.95 10.20
N SER A 107 0.84 -14.74 9.22
CA SER A 107 1.52 -15.99 8.81
C SER A 107 2.93 -15.74 8.26
N GLY A 108 3.16 -14.57 7.66
CA GLY A 108 4.47 -14.11 7.22
C GLY A 108 5.26 -13.35 8.29
N GLY A 109 4.76 -13.28 9.53
CA GLY A 109 5.40 -12.58 10.65
C GLY A 109 5.22 -11.06 10.63
N ALA A 110 4.30 -10.52 9.83
CA ALA A 110 4.05 -9.09 9.78
C ALA A 110 3.24 -8.61 11.01
N GLU A 111 3.62 -7.44 11.51
CA GLU A 111 2.93 -6.69 12.56
C GLU A 111 1.97 -5.65 11.95
N VAL A 112 2.26 -5.22 10.73
CA VAL A 112 1.47 -4.24 9.98
C VAL A 112 1.18 -4.77 8.58
N ALA A 113 -0.08 -4.68 8.13
CA ALA A 113 -0.49 -4.96 6.77
C ALA A 113 -0.98 -3.68 6.07
N LEU A 114 -0.36 -3.34 4.94
CA LEU A 114 -0.70 -2.19 4.12
C LEU A 114 -1.53 -2.65 2.92
N PHE A 115 -2.66 -1.98 2.65
CA PHE A 115 -3.53 -2.30 1.51
C PHE A 115 -4.23 -1.09 0.90
N GLY A 116 -4.60 -1.18 -0.38
CA GLY A 116 -5.27 -0.13 -1.17
C GLY A 116 -6.67 -0.57 -1.60
N HIS A 117 -7.01 -0.35 -2.87
CA HIS A 117 -8.18 -0.89 -3.59
C HIS A 117 -9.55 -0.31 -3.19
N THR A 118 -9.81 -0.10 -1.90
CA THR A 118 -11.11 0.39 -1.43
C THR A 118 -11.28 1.90 -1.60
N HIS A 119 -10.18 2.64 -1.80
CA HIS A 119 -10.08 4.10 -1.81
C HIS A 119 -10.53 4.77 -0.49
N GLN A 120 -10.78 3.98 0.57
CA GLN A 120 -11.25 4.48 1.86
C GLN A 120 -10.14 4.38 2.92
N PRO A 121 -9.73 5.50 3.53
CA PRO A 121 -8.73 5.48 4.59
C PRO A 121 -9.18 4.61 5.76
N MET A 122 -8.31 3.72 6.22
CA MET A 122 -8.61 2.81 7.33
C MET A 122 -7.36 2.53 8.16
N VAL A 123 -7.50 2.54 9.48
CA VAL A 123 -6.51 2.00 10.41
C VAL A 123 -7.24 1.15 11.45
N ARG A 124 -7.01 -0.16 11.45
CA ARG A 124 -7.64 -1.09 12.40
C ARG A 124 -6.69 -2.19 12.82
N VAL A 125 -6.83 -2.67 14.05
CA VAL A 125 -6.16 -3.91 14.49
C VAL A 125 -7.13 -5.07 14.32
N VAL A 126 -6.71 -6.10 13.60
CA VAL A 126 -7.47 -7.34 13.35
C VAL A 126 -6.54 -8.50 13.62
N ASP A 127 -6.93 -9.44 14.48
CA ASP A 127 -6.13 -10.63 14.87
C ASP A 127 -4.67 -10.34 15.28
N GLY A 128 -4.44 -9.17 15.87
CA GLY A 128 -3.11 -8.72 16.33
C GLY A 128 -2.24 -8.02 15.28
N VAL A 129 -2.73 -7.87 14.05
CA VAL A 129 -2.04 -7.13 12.97
C VAL A 129 -2.70 -5.78 12.75
N MET A 130 -1.91 -4.71 12.61
CA MET A 130 -2.43 -3.39 12.25
C MET A 130 -2.62 -3.30 10.73
N LEU A 131 -3.87 -3.23 10.29
CA LEU A 131 -4.26 -3.03 8.90
C LEU A 131 -4.35 -1.53 8.59
N VAL A 132 -3.70 -1.09 7.52
CA VAL A 132 -3.65 0.32 7.10
C VAL A 132 -3.99 0.46 5.62
N ASN A 133 -5.00 1.27 5.33
CA ASN A 133 -5.33 1.75 4.00
C ASN A 133 -5.18 3.28 3.95
N PRO A 134 -4.34 3.84 3.07
CA PRO A 134 -4.17 5.29 2.97
C PRO A 134 -5.35 5.98 2.27
N GLY A 135 -6.27 5.23 1.66
CA GLY A 135 -7.24 5.74 0.71
C GLY A 135 -6.60 6.06 -0.64
N ALA A 136 -7.30 6.83 -1.47
CA ALA A 136 -6.77 7.30 -2.75
C ALA A 136 -6.01 8.63 -2.59
N MET A 137 -4.95 8.82 -3.39
CA MET A 137 -4.14 10.05 -3.39
C MET A 137 -4.86 11.25 -4.04
N GLY A 138 -5.90 10.99 -4.84
CA GLY A 138 -6.72 12.00 -5.54
C GLY A 138 -8.13 12.11 -4.98
#